data_AF-A0A4Q7G1F8-F1
#
_entry.id   AF-A0A4Q7G1F8-F1
#
_cell.length_a   1.000
_cell.length_b   1.000
_cell.length_c   1.000
_cell.angle_alpha   90.00
_cell.angle_beta   90.00
_cell.angle_gamma   90.00
#
_symmetry.space_group_name_H-M   'P 1'
#
loop_
_entity.id
_entity.type
_entity.pdbx_description
1 polymer ?
#
loop_
_entity_poly.entity_id
_entity_poly.type
_entity_poly.pdbx_seq_one_letter_code
_entity_poly.pdbx_strand_id
1 'polypeptide(L)'
;MSGAPAPRERLPDQLAADLRLVFVGTAASQRSADLGHYYAHPGNRFWRTLHDVGITPRRFEPHEFPALLELGIGFTDMCKTGAGMDHQALAFPIEVPAFRDKMLRYRPKTIAFTSKKAASLFFGRPTPAIALGRQAALPDFPDIFVLASPSGAASGSWSLQPWQELADWLRAGERVEDQHTVARSRR
;
A
#
# COMPACT_ATOMS: atom_id res chain seq x y z
N MET A 1 -22.39 -30.80 -5.62
CA MET A 1 -22.57 -29.35 -5.89
C MET A 1 -21.21 -28.78 -6.23
N SER A 2 -20.91 -28.55 -7.51
CA SER A 2 -19.63 -27.95 -7.91
C SER A 2 -19.71 -26.46 -7.62
N GLY A 3 -19.09 -26.00 -6.53
CA GLY A 3 -18.94 -24.58 -6.26
C GLY A 3 -18.16 -23.95 -7.40
N ALA A 4 -18.62 -22.82 -7.92
CA ALA A 4 -17.84 -22.03 -8.88
C ALA A 4 -16.44 -21.78 -8.27
N PRO A 5 -15.35 -21.89 -9.05
CA PRO A 5 -14.02 -21.60 -8.54
C PRO A 5 -14.02 -20.18 -7.98
N ALA A 6 -13.43 -20.01 -6.79
CA ALA A 6 -13.26 -18.69 -6.20
C ALA A 6 -12.56 -17.77 -7.22
N PRO A 7 -13.03 -16.52 -7.38
CA PRO A 7 -12.49 -15.63 -8.39
C PRO A 7 -10.98 -15.45 -8.21
N ARG A 8 -10.22 -15.63 -9.29
CA ARG A 8 -8.75 -15.56 -9.28
C ARG A 8 -8.31 -14.12 -9.01
N GLU A 9 -7.47 -13.93 -7.99
CA GLU A 9 -6.84 -12.64 -7.71
C GLU A 9 -5.94 -12.20 -8.88
N ARG A 10 -5.90 -10.89 -9.13
CA ARG A 10 -5.14 -10.28 -10.23
C ARG A 10 -3.66 -10.14 -9.93
N LEU A 11 -3.33 -9.88 -8.67
CA LEU A 11 -1.98 -9.77 -8.17
C LEU A 11 -1.88 -10.54 -6.84
N PRO A 12 -0.78 -11.25 -6.58
CA PRO A 12 -0.58 -11.90 -5.29
C PRO A 12 -0.42 -10.84 -4.20
N ASP A 13 -0.99 -11.08 -3.03
CA ASP A 13 -0.56 -10.33 -1.84
C ASP A 13 0.92 -10.61 -1.54
N GLN A 14 1.62 -9.55 -1.14
CA GLN A 14 3.00 -9.63 -0.66
C GLN A 14 3.02 -9.16 0.79
N LEU A 15 2.70 -10.10 1.69
CA LEU A 15 2.57 -9.85 3.13
C LEU A 15 3.45 -10.83 3.90
N ALA A 16 4.11 -10.31 4.93
CA ALA A 16 4.86 -11.07 5.93
C ALA A 16 4.61 -10.44 7.31
N ALA A 17 5.00 -11.14 8.36
CA ALA A 17 4.86 -10.62 9.72
C ALA A 17 5.72 -9.35 9.92
N ASP A 18 5.19 -8.39 10.67
CA ASP A 18 5.90 -7.23 11.23
C ASP A 18 6.61 -6.34 10.19
N LEU A 19 6.12 -6.34 8.95
CA LEU A 19 6.63 -5.45 7.89
C LEU A 19 6.58 -3.98 8.34
N ARG A 20 7.62 -3.21 8.02
CA ARG A 20 7.63 -1.77 8.35
C ARG A 20 6.55 -0.99 7.59
N LEU A 21 6.17 -1.45 6.39
CA LEU A 21 5.22 -0.77 5.54
C LEU A 21 4.46 -1.75 4.64
N VAL A 22 3.15 -1.55 4.48
CA VAL A 22 2.37 -2.20 3.40
C VAL A 22 1.68 -1.12 2.56
N PHE A 23 1.95 -1.12 1.25
CA PHE A 23 1.21 -0.29 0.30
C PHE A 23 -0.11 -0.96 -0.07
N VAL A 24 -1.18 -0.17 -0.05
CA VAL A 24 -2.54 -0.62 -0.32
C VAL A 24 -3.12 0.17 -1.49
N GLY A 25 -3.21 -0.47 -2.66
CA GLY A 25 -3.83 0.12 -3.83
C GLY A 25 -5.36 -0.04 -3.83
N THR A 26 -6.00 0.59 -4.82
CA THR A 26 -7.45 0.44 -5.04
C THR A 26 -7.74 -0.91 -5.68
N ALA A 27 -7.08 -1.17 -6.82
CA ALA A 27 -7.13 -2.37 -7.62
C ALA A 27 -5.93 -2.38 -8.59
N ALA A 28 -5.61 -3.52 -9.17
CA ALA A 28 -4.61 -3.61 -10.23
C ALA A 28 -5.05 -2.82 -11.48
N SER A 29 -4.13 -2.08 -12.10
CA SER A 29 -4.36 -1.62 -13.48
C SER A 29 -4.39 -2.82 -14.44
N GLN A 30 -4.99 -2.68 -15.62
CA GLN A 30 -5.01 -3.78 -16.62
C GLN A 30 -3.58 -4.27 -16.91
N ARG A 31 -2.66 -3.34 -17.18
CA ARG A 31 -1.24 -3.67 -17.42
C ARG A 31 -0.57 -4.35 -16.22
N SER A 32 -0.91 -3.93 -14.99
CA SER A 32 -0.40 -4.60 -13.79
C SER A 32 -0.90 -6.03 -13.69
N ALA A 33 -2.18 -6.26 -13.97
CA ALA A 33 -2.77 -7.60 -13.97
C ALA A 33 -2.16 -8.49 -15.06
N ASP A 34 -1.93 -7.95 -16.26
CA ASP A 34 -1.36 -8.69 -17.38
C ASP A 34 0.10 -9.10 -17.12
N LEU A 35 0.87 -8.21 -16.47
CA LEU A 35 2.29 -8.44 -16.17
C LEU A 35 2.51 -9.15 -14.83
N GLY A 36 1.51 -9.20 -13.95
CA GLY A 36 1.68 -9.70 -12.59
C GLY A 36 2.49 -8.77 -11.68
N HIS A 37 2.58 -7.47 -12.00
CA HIS A 37 3.45 -6.51 -11.32
C HIS A 37 2.68 -5.29 -10.78
N TYR A 38 2.97 -4.92 -9.53
CA TYR A 38 2.39 -3.71 -8.93
C TYR A 38 2.84 -2.43 -9.64
N TYR A 39 1.89 -1.52 -9.88
CA TYR A 39 2.13 -0.19 -10.45
C TYR A 39 2.93 -0.18 -11.78
N ALA A 40 2.64 -1.13 -12.68
CA ALA A 40 3.45 -1.38 -13.88
C ALA A 40 3.19 -0.44 -15.07
N HIS A 41 2.22 0.47 -14.95
CA HIS A 41 1.92 1.44 -16.01
C HIS A 41 3.05 2.49 -16.14
N PRO A 42 3.58 2.78 -17.34
CA PRO A 42 4.72 3.69 -17.51
C PRO A 42 4.47 5.11 -16.97
N GLY A 43 3.23 5.58 -17.08
CA GLY A 43 2.81 6.86 -16.51
C GLY A 43 2.58 6.85 -14.98
N ASN A 44 2.78 5.72 -14.31
CA ASN A 44 2.64 5.61 -12.86
C ASN A 44 3.95 6.06 -12.18
N ARG A 45 3.84 7.02 -11.26
CA ARG A 45 4.97 7.63 -10.55
C ARG A 45 5.49 6.79 -9.39
N PHE A 46 4.79 5.73 -8.97
CA PHE A 46 5.02 5.01 -7.71
C PHE A 46 6.49 4.68 -7.46
N TRP A 47 7.10 3.93 -8.37
CA TRP A 47 8.48 3.45 -8.24
C TRP A 47 9.52 4.57 -8.21
N ARG A 48 9.29 5.61 -9.01
CA ARG A 48 10.12 6.82 -8.99
C ARG A 48 9.96 7.55 -7.65
N THR A 49 8.73 7.74 -7.18
CA THR A 49 8.44 8.44 -5.94
C THR A 49 9.07 7.74 -4.73
N LEU A 50 9.00 6.40 -4.64
CA LEU A 50 9.62 5.67 -3.53
C LEU A 50 11.12 5.97 -3.39
N HIS A 51 11.82 6.03 -4.51
CA HIS A 51 13.23 6.39 -4.56
C HIS A 51 13.44 7.87 -4.24
N ASP A 52 12.68 8.75 -4.89
CA ASP A 52 12.84 10.21 -4.77
C ASP A 52 12.60 10.69 -3.33
N VAL A 53 11.66 10.10 -2.59
CA VAL A 53 11.44 10.41 -1.15
C VAL A 53 12.33 9.60 -0.21
N GLY A 54 13.15 8.68 -0.74
CA GLY A 54 14.10 7.86 0.01
C GLY A 54 13.46 6.78 0.89
N ILE A 55 12.33 6.20 0.47
CA ILE A 55 11.78 4.98 1.07
C ILE A 55 12.59 3.76 0.60
N THR A 56 13.01 3.75 -0.66
CA THR A 56 13.88 2.69 -1.22
C THR A 56 15.27 3.24 -1.54
N PRO A 57 16.35 2.44 -1.38
CA PRO A 57 17.73 2.89 -1.57
C PRO A 57 18.10 3.17 -3.03
N ARG A 58 17.32 2.60 -3.96
CA ARG A 58 17.40 2.83 -5.40
C ARG A 58 16.00 2.85 -5.98
N ARG A 59 15.90 3.19 -7.25
CA ARG A 59 14.67 2.96 -8.03
C ARG A 59 14.59 1.48 -8.40
N PHE A 60 13.48 0.86 -8.04
CA PHE A 60 13.12 -0.49 -8.46
C PHE A 60 12.20 -0.44 -9.67
N GLU A 61 12.29 -1.44 -10.54
CA GLU A 61 11.35 -1.67 -11.61
C GLU A 61 10.14 -2.47 -11.11
N PRO A 62 8.97 -2.38 -11.77
CA PRO A 62 7.75 -3.06 -11.31
C PRO A 62 7.87 -4.55 -11.06
N HIS A 63 8.70 -5.26 -11.84
CA HIS A 63 8.91 -6.70 -11.70
C HIS A 63 9.75 -7.07 -10.47
N GLU A 64 10.48 -6.11 -9.92
CA GLU A 64 11.34 -6.29 -8.74
C GLU A 64 10.56 -6.13 -7.43
N PHE A 65 9.25 -5.87 -7.50
CA PHE A 65 8.41 -5.71 -6.30
C PHE A 65 8.57 -6.84 -5.25
N PRO A 66 8.83 -8.13 -5.59
CA PRO A 66 9.04 -9.18 -4.58
C PRO A 66 10.26 -8.92 -3.68
N ALA A 67 11.32 -8.29 -4.20
CA ALA A 67 12.55 -8.01 -3.46
C ALA A 67 12.33 -6.98 -2.32
N LEU A 68 11.24 -6.20 -2.39
CA LEU A 68 10.93 -5.21 -1.37
C LEU A 68 10.50 -5.83 -0.03
N LEU A 69 10.17 -7.13 0.02
CA LEU A 69 9.96 -7.83 1.30
C LEU A 69 11.22 -7.80 2.17
N GLU A 70 12.41 -7.90 1.58
CA GLU A 70 13.69 -7.82 2.31
C GLU A 70 13.92 -6.43 2.90
N LEU A 71 13.25 -5.40 2.35
CA LEU A 71 13.24 -4.04 2.88
C LEU A 71 12.08 -3.79 3.87
N GLY A 72 11.35 -4.84 4.25
CA GLY A 72 10.18 -4.74 5.12
C GLY A 72 8.96 -4.06 4.46
N ILE A 73 8.89 -4.06 3.13
CA ILE A 73 7.81 -3.41 2.37
C ILE A 73 6.94 -4.48 1.67
N GLY A 74 5.63 -4.42 1.91
CA GLY A 74 4.63 -5.31 1.32
C GLY A 74 3.61 -4.59 0.43
N PHE A 75 2.77 -5.39 -0.22
CA PHE A 75 1.78 -4.93 -1.20
C PHE A 75 0.46 -5.70 -1.08
N THR A 76 -0.64 -4.97 -1.23
CA THR A 76 -1.99 -5.53 -1.41
C THR A 76 -2.90 -4.49 -2.10
N ASP A 77 -4.14 -4.87 -2.41
CA ASP A 77 -5.17 -4.00 -2.98
C ASP A 77 -6.50 -4.21 -2.25
N MET A 78 -7.32 -3.15 -2.20
CA MET A 78 -8.69 -3.25 -1.66
C MET A 78 -9.60 -4.14 -2.52
N CYS A 79 -9.46 -4.08 -3.85
CA CYS A 79 -10.12 -4.97 -4.79
C CYS A 79 -9.09 -5.92 -5.41
N LYS A 80 -9.20 -7.21 -5.08
CA LYS A 80 -8.24 -8.24 -5.48
C LYS A 80 -8.56 -8.90 -6.82
N THR A 81 -9.82 -8.89 -7.26
CA THR A 81 -10.31 -9.67 -8.40
C THR A 81 -10.64 -8.81 -9.63
N GLY A 82 -10.87 -7.51 -9.44
CA GLY A 82 -11.03 -6.52 -10.50
C GLY A 82 -9.70 -5.96 -11.02
N ALA A 83 -9.69 -5.55 -12.28
CA ALA A 83 -8.56 -4.85 -12.89
C ALA A 83 -9.06 -3.74 -13.83
N GLY A 84 -8.21 -2.74 -14.06
CA GLY A 84 -8.49 -1.62 -14.97
C GLY A 84 -8.68 -0.29 -14.24
N MET A 85 -9.45 0.61 -14.84
CA MET A 85 -9.80 1.88 -14.19
C MET A 85 -10.79 1.63 -13.05
N ASP A 86 -10.86 2.55 -12.07
CA ASP A 86 -11.72 2.38 -10.88
C ASP A 86 -13.18 2.01 -11.23
N HIS A 87 -13.78 2.62 -12.25
CA HIS A 87 -15.16 2.32 -12.65
C HIS A 87 -15.37 0.89 -13.19
N GLN A 88 -14.31 0.24 -13.69
CA GLN A 88 -14.31 -1.15 -14.15
C GLN A 88 -13.96 -2.10 -12.99
N ALA A 89 -12.85 -1.81 -12.30
CA ALA A 89 -12.31 -2.70 -11.27
C ALA A 89 -13.23 -2.77 -10.03
N LEU A 90 -13.93 -1.70 -9.70
CA LEU A 90 -14.82 -1.65 -8.54
C LEU A 90 -16.24 -2.15 -8.81
N ALA A 91 -16.49 -2.68 -10.02
CA ALA A 91 -17.64 -3.56 -10.24
C ALA A 91 -17.46 -4.93 -9.57
N PHE A 92 -16.24 -5.25 -9.12
CA PHE A 92 -15.90 -6.46 -8.39
C PHE A 92 -15.96 -6.25 -6.87
N PRO A 93 -16.15 -7.33 -6.07
CA PRO A 93 -16.26 -7.25 -4.62
C PRO A 93 -15.04 -6.61 -3.94
N ILE A 94 -15.32 -5.91 -2.85
CA ILE A 94 -14.33 -5.28 -1.96
C ILE A 94 -14.56 -5.85 -0.57
N GLU A 95 -13.57 -6.58 -0.04
CA GLU A 95 -13.71 -7.33 1.20
C GLU A 95 -12.94 -6.63 2.33
N VAL A 96 -13.50 -5.53 2.83
CA VAL A 96 -12.89 -4.76 3.93
C VAL A 96 -12.65 -5.60 5.20
N PRO A 97 -13.56 -6.50 5.62
CA PRO A 97 -13.30 -7.40 6.75
C PRO A 97 -12.07 -8.29 6.52
N ALA A 98 -11.96 -8.93 5.36
CA ALA A 98 -10.81 -9.77 5.02
C ALA A 98 -9.50 -8.97 4.97
N PHE A 99 -9.53 -7.73 4.46
CA PHE A 99 -8.39 -6.82 4.52
C PHE A 99 -7.99 -6.51 5.98
N ARG A 100 -8.95 -6.20 6.85
CA ARG A 100 -8.68 -5.95 8.28
C ARG A 100 -8.06 -7.18 8.95
N ASP A 101 -8.60 -8.37 8.68
CA ASP A 101 -8.08 -9.62 9.23
C ASP A 101 -6.62 -9.86 8.81
N LYS A 102 -6.28 -9.57 7.54
CA LYS A 102 -4.87 -9.62 7.07
C LYS A 102 -4.00 -8.64 7.85
N MET A 103 -4.43 -7.39 8.02
CA MET A 103 -3.62 -6.40 8.74
C MET A 103 -3.44 -6.74 10.22
N LEU A 104 -4.47 -7.30 10.87
CA LEU A 104 -4.38 -7.78 12.26
C LEU A 104 -3.53 -9.04 12.40
N ARG A 105 -3.53 -9.92 11.38
CA ARG A 105 -2.72 -11.14 11.36
C ARG A 105 -1.24 -10.86 11.11
N TYR A 106 -0.92 -10.06 10.09
CA TYR A 106 0.46 -9.78 9.68
C TYR A 106 1.10 -8.63 10.47
N ARG A 107 0.29 -7.82 11.17
CA ARG A 107 0.72 -6.73 12.07
C ARG A 107 1.80 -5.82 11.48
N PRO A 108 1.66 -5.30 10.25
CA PRO A 108 2.62 -4.33 9.74
C PRO A 108 2.61 -3.09 10.64
N LYS A 109 3.76 -2.41 10.78
CA LYS A 109 3.87 -1.19 11.59
C LYS A 109 3.07 -0.05 11.00
N THR A 110 3.02 0.03 9.67
CA THR A 110 2.33 1.10 8.94
C THR A 110 1.69 0.55 7.66
N ILE A 111 0.51 1.06 7.32
CA ILE A 111 -0.11 0.88 6.02
C ILE A 111 -0.23 2.23 5.31
N ALA A 112 -0.09 2.23 3.99
CA ALA A 112 -0.24 3.42 3.17
C ALA A 112 -1.20 3.15 2.02
N PHE A 113 -2.40 3.74 2.10
CA PHE A 113 -3.33 3.76 0.98
C PHE A 113 -2.74 4.64 -0.12
N THR A 114 -2.48 4.09 -1.30
CA THR A 114 -1.85 4.86 -2.39
C THR A 114 -2.82 5.76 -3.14
N SER A 115 -4.04 5.97 -2.62
CA SER A 115 -5.00 6.96 -3.11
C SER A 115 -6.07 7.25 -2.05
N LYS A 116 -6.71 8.41 -2.15
CA LYS A 116 -7.95 8.69 -1.40
C LYS A 116 -9.06 7.69 -1.71
N LYS A 117 -9.09 7.11 -2.91
CA LYS A 117 -10.12 6.13 -3.29
C LYS A 117 -9.96 4.84 -2.50
N ALA A 118 -8.75 4.28 -2.41
CA ALA A 118 -8.48 3.10 -1.59
C ALA A 118 -8.85 3.34 -0.12
N ALA A 119 -8.45 4.48 0.43
CA ALA A 119 -8.83 4.89 1.79
C ALA A 119 -10.34 5.05 1.96
N SER A 120 -11.02 5.65 0.99
CA SER A 120 -12.48 5.83 0.97
C SER A 120 -13.23 4.50 1.07
N LEU A 121 -12.75 3.47 0.38
CA LEU A 121 -13.30 2.10 0.46
C LEU A 121 -13.12 1.51 1.86
N PHE A 122 -11.95 1.68 2.47
CA PHE A 122 -11.68 1.19 3.81
C PHE A 122 -12.48 1.90 4.91
N PHE A 123 -12.56 3.24 4.84
CA PHE A 123 -13.26 4.05 5.84
C PHE A 123 -14.78 4.13 5.63
N GLY A 124 -15.29 3.71 4.47
CA GLY A 124 -16.71 3.86 4.12
C GLY A 124 -17.13 5.34 4.00
N ARG A 125 -16.23 6.22 3.59
CA ARG A 125 -16.44 7.69 3.52
C ARG A 125 -16.09 8.21 2.13
N PRO A 126 -16.74 9.29 1.64
CA PRO A 126 -16.43 9.84 0.33
C PRO A 126 -15.04 10.49 0.29
N THR A 127 -14.37 10.47 -0.88
CA THR A 127 -12.99 10.96 -1.03
C THR A 127 -12.77 12.43 -0.61
N PRO A 128 -13.72 13.37 -0.76
CA PRO A 128 -13.52 14.74 -0.24
C PRO A 128 -13.40 14.80 1.29
N ALA A 129 -13.95 13.81 2.00
CA ALA A 129 -13.89 13.73 3.46
C ALA A 129 -12.62 13.02 3.97
N ILE A 130 -11.74 12.58 3.07
CA ILE A 130 -10.46 11.93 3.39
C ILE A 130 -9.32 12.93 3.18
N ALA A 131 -8.56 13.21 4.22
CA ALA A 131 -7.34 14.00 4.14
C ALA A 131 -6.17 13.16 3.62
N LEU A 132 -5.20 13.80 2.94
CA LEU A 132 -3.91 13.16 2.67
C LEU A 132 -3.02 13.20 3.92
N GLY A 133 -2.00 12.35 3.96
CA GLY A 133 -1.05 12.25 5.08
C GLY A 133 -1.50 11.24 6.14
N ARG A 134 -0.93 11.36 7.34
CA ARG A 134 -1.23 10.47 8.47
C ARG A 134 -2.68 10.62 8.94
N GLN A 135 -3.34 9.51 9.23
CA GLN A 135 -4.70 9.47 9.74
C GLN A 135 -4.74 9.26 11.26
N ALA A 136 -5.91 9.47 11.87
CA ALA A 136 -6.12 9.14 13.27
C ALA A 136 -5.87 7.65 13.52
N ALA A 137 -5.19 7.35 14.65
CA ALA A 137 -4.92 5.98 15.05
C ALA A 137 -6.23 5.21 15.29
N LEU A 138 -6.23 3.94 14.90
CA LEU A 138 -7.29 3.00 15.24
C LEU A 138 -6.75 2.01 16.27
N PRO A 139 -7.54 1.62 17.30
CA PRO A 139 -7.12 0.63 18.28
C PRO A 139 -6.69 -0.67 17.61
N ASP A 140 -5.58 -1.24 18.08
CA ASP A 140 -5.00 -2.51 17.61
C ASP A 140 -4.73 -2.58 16.10
N PHE A 141 -4.62 -1.44 15.43
CA PHE A 141 -4.41 -1.38 13.97
C PHE A 141 -3.10 -0.65 13.63
N PRO A 142 -2.47 -0.96 12.48
CA PRO A 142 -1.30 -0.23 12.01
C PRO A 142 -1.53 1.27 11.87
N ASP A 143 -0.46 2.07 11.96
CA ASP A 143 -0.51 3.48 11.56
C ASP A 143 -0.96 3.58 10.10
N ILE A 144 -1.84 4.55 9.80
CA ILE A 144 -2.44 4.69 8.48
C ILE A 144 -1.99 6.00 7.83
N PHE A 145 -1.49 5.90 6.60
CA PHE A 145 -1.27 7.04 5.70
C PHE A 145 -2.19 6.97 4.49
N VAL A 146 -2.60 8.14 3.99
CA VAL A 146 -3.30 8.28 2.71
C VAL A 146 -2.47 9.15 1.78
N LEU A 147 -2.07 8.59 0.65
CA LEU A 147 -1.15 9.22 -0.27
C LEU A 147 -1.87 9.81 -1.48
N ALA A 148 -1.23 10.77 -2.15
CA ALA A 148 -1.67 11.22 -3.46
C ALA A 148 -1.48 10.10 -4.49
N SER A 149 -2.46 9.89 -5.36
CA SER A 149 -2.41 8.79 -6.33
C SER A 149 -1.22 8.93 -7.27
N PRO A 150 -0.36 7.89 -7.39
CA PRO A 150 0.78 7.95 -8.30
C PRO A 150 0.39 7.70 -9.75
N SER A 151 -0.88 7.36 -10.04
CA SER A 151 -1.37 7.17 -11.40
C SER A 151 -1.23 8.44 -12.24
N GLY A 152 -0.79 8.30 -13.49
CA GLY A 152 -0.72 9.38 -14.46
C GLY A 152 -2.07 10.07 -14.69
N ALA A 153 -3.17 9.32 -14.60
CA ALA A 153 -4.54 9.84 -14.74
C ALA A 153 -4.96 10.79 -13.59
N ALA A 154 -4.22 10.79 -12.47
CA ALA A 154 -4.46 11.66 -11.31
C ALA A 154 -3.45 12.83 -11.25
N SER A 155 -2.87 13.24 -12.38
CA SER A 155 -1.87 14.32 -12.44
C SER A 155 -2.35 15.63 -11.82
N GLY A 156 -3.61 16.01 -12.03
CA GLY A 156 -4.17 17.27 -11.50
C GLY A 156 -4.33 17.32 -9.97
N SER A 157 -4.26 16.18 -9.28
CA SER A 157 -4.35 16.09 -7.81
C SER A 157 -3.06 15.54 -7.19
N TRP A 158 -1.97 15.51 -7.95
CA TRP A 158 -0.68 15.02 -7.50
C TRP A 158 -0.05 15.94 -6.46
N SER A 159 0.47 15.36 -5.38
CA SER A 159 1.32 16.03 -4.40
C SER A 159 2.36 15.06 -3.86
N LEU A 160 3.62 15.50 -3.79
CA LEU A 160 4.71 14.71 -3.20
C LEU A 160 4.69 14.73 -1.67
N GLN A 161 4.10 15.77 -1.06
CA GLN A 161 4.18 16.00 0.39
C GLN A 161 3.74 14.79 1.24
N PRO A 162 2.59 14.11 1.00
CA PRO A 162 2.19 12.96 1.82
C PRO A 162 3.15 11.78 1.71
N TRP A 163 3.86 11.65 0.58
CA TRP A 163 4.88 10.62 0.39
C TRP A 163 6.14 10.96 1.20
N GLN A 164 6.51 12.24 1.25
CA GLN A 164 7.61 12.71 2.09
C GLN A 164 7.30 12.53 3.58
N GLU A 165 6.09 12.87 4.02
CA GLU A 165 5.63 12.66 5.40
C GLU A 165 5.71 11.18 5.82
N LEU A 166 5.31 10.27 4.92
CA LEU A 166 5.46 8.82 5.14
C LEU A 166 6.94 8.43 5.25
N ALA A 167 7.81 8.91 4.37
CA ALA A 167 9.24 8.60 4.42
C ALA A 167 9.88 9.07 5.74
N ASP A 168 9.52 10.27 6.20
CA ASP A 168 10.03 10.84 7.44
C ASP A 168 9.52 10.08 8.68
N TRP A 169 8.27 9.62 8.64
CA TRP A 169 7.70 8.74 9.66
C TRP A 169 8.47 7.43 9.80
N LEU A 170 8.76 6.75 8.69
CA LEU A 170 9.48 5.49 8.69
C LEU A 170 10.91 5.65 9.27
N ARG A 171 11.62 6.71 8.88
CA ARG A 171 12.95 7.04 9.42
C ARG A 171 12.92 7.35 10.92
N ALA A 172 11.84 7.95 11.41
CA ALA A 172 11.68 8.21 12.83
C ALA A 172 11.49 6.91 13.63
N GLY A 173 10.71 5.96 13.10
CA GLY A 173 10.51 4.64 13.71
C GLY A 173 11.78 3.80 13.79
N GLU A 174 12.56 3.76 12.71
CA GLU A 174 13.84 3.01 12.64
C GLU A 174 14.84 3.47 13.72
N ARG A 175 14.94 4.79 13.96
CA ARG A 175 15.82 5.36 14.99
C ARG A 175 15.45 4.94 16.41
N VAL A 176 14.17 4.67 16.70
CA VAL A 176 13.71 4.26 18.04
C VAL A 176 14.00 2.79 18.30
N GLU A 177 13.92 1.95 17.26
CA GLU A 177 14.18 0.51 17.33
C GLU A 177 15.66 0.20 17.52
N ASP A 178 16.54 0.92 16.82
CA ASP A 178 17.98 0.79 16.99
C ASP A 178 18.42 1.13 18.42
N GLN A 179 17.85 2.18 19.02
CA GLN A 179 18.14 2.57 20.40
C GLN A 179 17.69 1.52 21.42
N HIS A 180 16.52 0.90 21.22
CA HIS A 180 16.03 -0.18 22.09
C HIS A 180 16.83 -1.47 21.96
N THR A 181 17.31 -1.79 20.75
CA THR A 181 18.12 -2.98 20.49
C THR A 181 19.50 -2.86 21.15
N VAL A 182 20.16 -1.70 21.03
CA VAL A 182 21.45 -1.42 21.68
C VAL A 182 21.34 -1.42 23.21
N ALA A 183 20.21 -0.97 23.77
CA ALA A 183 19.99 -1.00 25.22
C ALA A 183 19.77 -2.42 25.78
N ARG A 184 19.25 -3.35 24.98
CA ARG A 184 19.02 -4.75 25.37
C ARG A 184 20.26 -5.64 25.22
N SER A 185 21.19 -5.35 24.31
CA SER A 185 22.42 -6.14 24.13
C SER A 185 23.53 -5.81 25.15
N ARG A 186 23.34 -4.78 25.98
CA ARG A 186 24.26 -4.35 27.04
C ARG A 186 23.88 -4.85 28.44
N ARG A 187 22.96 -5.81 28.55
CA ARG A 187 22.55 -6.44 29.81
C ARG A 187 22.87 -7.92 29.82
#